data_AF-Q6V4Y9-F1
#
_entry.id   AF-Q6V4Y9-F1
#
_cell.length_a   1.000
_cell.length_b   1.000
_cell.length_c   1.000
_cell.angle_alpha   90.00
_cell.angle_beta   90.00
_cell.angle_gamma   90.00
#
_symmetry.space_group_name_H-M   'P 1'
#
loop_
_entity.id
_entity.type
_entity.pdbx_description
1 polymer ?
#
loop_
_entity_poly.entity_id
_entity_poly.type
_entity_poly.pdbx_seq_one_letter_code
_entity_poly.pdbx_strand_id
1 'polypeptide(L)' 'KEGYLVNSTGCKYGCLKLGENEGCDKECKAKNQGGSYGYCYAFACWCEGLPESTPTYPLPNKSC' A
#
# COMPACT_ATOMS: atom_id res chain seq x y z
N LYS A 1 -4.61 -9.87 -5.29
CA LYS A 1 -4.78 -8.56 -5.97
C LYS A 1 -3.57 -7.61 -5.78
N GLU A 2 -3.67 -6.39 -6.29
CA GLU A 2 -2.71 -5.29 -6.14
C GLU A 2 -3.43 -3.97 -5.83
N GLY A 3 -2.71 -2.98 -5.29
CA GLY A 3 -3.26 -1.64 -5.09
C GLY A 3 -2.43 -0.75 -4.15
N TYR A 4 -2.88 0.49 -3.97
CA TYR A 4 -2.26 1.40 -3.00
C TYR A 4 -2.55 0.97 -1.56
N LEU A 5 -1.51 0.94 -0.74
CA LEU A 5 -1.66 0.77 0.71
C LEU A 5 -2.47 1.94 1.28
N VAL A 6 -3.39 1.62 2.19
CA VAL A 6 -4.25 2.59 2.87
C VAL A 6 -4.18 2.43 4.37
N ASN A 7 -4.02 3.53 5.09
CA ASN A 7 -3.91 3.51 6.54
C ASN A 7 -5.30 3.58 7.21
N SER A 8 -5.32 3.52 8.54
CA SER A 8 -6.56 3.62 9.32
C SER A 8 -7.30 4.94 9.15
N THR A 9 -6.66 6.01 8.64
CA THR A 9 -7.30 7.29 8.34
C THR A 9 -7.94 7.35 6.96
N GLY A 10 -7.76 6.33 6.11
CA GLY A 10 -8.25 6.33 4.73
C GLY A 10 -7.27 6.96 3.73
N CYS A 11 -6.10 7.41 4.19
CA CYS A 11 -5.07 8.01 3.37
C CYS A 11 -4.10 6.96 2.83
N LYS A 12 -3.58 7.22 1.63
CA LYS A 12 -2.50 6.42 1.05
C LYS A 12 -1.21 6.61 1.85
N TYR A 13 -0.36 5.59 1.89
CA TYR A 13 1.00 5.72 2.42
C TYR A 13 1.84 6.54 1.44
N GLY A 14 2.23 7.75 1.83
CA GLY A 14 3.04 8.63 0.99
C GLY A 14 4.49 8.16 0.90
N CYS A 15 5.12 8.40 -0.25
CA CYS A 15 6.54 8.13 -0.47
C CYS A 15 7.14 9.17 -1.41
N LEU A 16 8.41 9.53 -1.21
CA LEU A 16 9.09 10.58 -1.99
C LEU A 16 9.99 9.99 -3.10
N LYS A 17 10.65 8.87 -2.83
CA LYS A 17 11.51 8.17 -3.79
C LYS A 17 10.66 7.24 -4.64
N LEU A 18 10.39 7.62 -5.89
CA LEU A 18 9.66 6.82 -6.89
C LEU A 18 10.41 5.53 -7.27
N GLY A 19 9.66 4.51 -7.67
CA GLY A 19 10.20 3.19 -8.01
C GLY A 19 10.52 2.38 -6.76
N GLU A 20 11.63 1.64 -6.80
CA GLU A 20 12.07 0.78 -5.70
C GLU A 20 12.21 1.56 -4.38
N ASN A 21 11.42 1.14 -3.40
CA ASN A 21 11.30 1.83 -2.12
C ASN A 21 11.19 0.81 -0.99
N GLU A 22 12.26 0.69 -0.19
CA GLU A 22 12.34 -0.25 0.94
C GLU A 22 11.23 -0.04 1.98
N GLY A 23 10.78 1.19 2.16
CA GLY A 23 9.67 1.51 3.07
C GLY A 23 8.35 0.92 2.57
N CYS A 24 8.03 1.14 1.29
CA CYS A 24 6.83 0.57 0.69
C CYS A 24 6.90 -0.96 0.61
N ASP A 25 8.06 -1.53 0.27
CA ASP A 25 8.26 -2.97 0.21
C ASP A 25 8.09 -3.63 1.58
N LYS A 26 8.69 -3.04 2.62
CA LYS A 26 8.57 -3.52 4.01
C LYS A 26 7.12 -3.46 4.51
N GLU A 27 6.41 -2.36 4.28
CA GLU A 27 5.00 -2.24 4.68
C GLU A 27 4.11 -3.21 3.89
N CYS A 28 4.35 -3.36 2.59
CA CYS A 28 3.61 -4.29 1.74
C CYS A 28 3.77 -5.75 2.23
N LYS A 29 4.99 -6.16 2.58
CA LYS A 29 5.31 -7.52 3.07
C LYS A 29 4.98 -7.72 4.55
N ALA A 30 4.60 -6.68 5.28
CA ALA A 30 4.26 -6.79 6.69
C ALA A 30 3.07 -7.76 6.87
N LYS A 31 3.08 -8.53 7.96
CA LYS A 31 2.08 -9.60 8.19
C LYS A 31 0.63 -9.11 8.21
N ASN A 32 0.40 -7.84 8.52
CA ASN A 32 -0.92 -7.20 8.49
C ASN A 32 -1.41 -6.86 7.08
N GLN A 33 -0.52 -6.80 6.09
CA GLN A 33 -0.87 -6.58 4.68
C GLN A 33 -0.79 -7.89 3.88
N GLY A 34 0.29 -8.65 4.03
CA GLY A 34 0.48 -9.95 3.40
C GLY A 34 0.84 -9.89 1.91
N GLY A 35 1.32 -8.75 1.42
CA GLY A 35 1.78 -8.58 0.04
C GLY A 35 3.14 -9.20 -0.22
N SER A 36 3.52 -9.25 -1.49
CA SER A 36 4.75 -9.90 -1.97
C SER A 36 5.81 -8.91 -2.45
N TYR A 37 5.41 -7.75 -2.96
CA TYR A 37 6.34 -6.72 -3.44
C TYR A 37 5.71 -5.34 -3.37
N GLY A 38 6.44 -4.37 -2.80
CA GLY A 38 5.97 -2.98 -2.68
C GLY A 38 6.96 -1.97 -3.24
N TYR A 39 6.44 -0.90 -3.83
CA TYR A 39 7.23 0.17 -4.42
C TYR A 39 6.46 1.49 -4.38
N CYS A 40 7.17 2.58 -4.64
CA CYS A 40 6.57 3.90 -4.68
C CYS A 40 6.09 4.24 -6.09
N TYR A 41 4.77 4.37 -6.26
CA TYR A 41 4.14 4.73 -7.52
C TYR A 41 3.30 5.99 -7.35
N ALA A 42 3.54 7.00 -8.20
CA ALA A 42 2.85 8.30 -8.12
C ALA A 42 2.82 8.91 -6.69
N PHE A 43 3.97 8.88 -6.00
CA PHE A 43 4.17 9.35 -4.62
C PHE A 43 3.34 8.63 -3.54
N ALA A 44 2.83 7.42 -3.83
CA ALA A 44 2.17 6.56 -2.86
C ALA A 44 2.67 5.10 -2.96
N CYS A 45 2.65 4.38 -1.85
CA CYS A 45 3.06 2.99 -1.82
C CYS A 45 2.03 2.11 -2.53
N TRP A 46 2.48 1.47 -3.61
CA TRP A 46 1.78 0.40 -4.29
C TRP A 46 2.28 -0.95 -3.77
N CYS A 47 1.39 -1.93 -3.71
CA CYS A 47 1.68 -3.25 -3.19
C CYS A 47 1.02 -4.32 -4.07
N GLU A 48 1.82 -5.30 -4.48
CA GLU A 48 1.44 -6.43 -5.32
C GLU A 48 1.38 -7.72 -4.50
N GLY A 49 0.57 -8.68 -4.96
CA GLY A 49 0.41 -9.98 -4.29
C GLY A 49 -0.34 -9.91 -2.96
N LEU A 50 -1.23 -8.92 -2.81
CA LEU A 50 -2.07 -8.76 -1.62
C LEU A 50 -3.18 -9.83 -1.57
N PRO A 51 -3.49 -10.38 -0.39
CA PRO A 51 -4.71 -11.15 -0.14
C PRO A 51 -5.96 -10.34 -0.47
N GLU A 52 -7.03 -11.00 -0.91
CA GLU A 52 -8.29 -10.31 -1.25
C GLU A 52 -8.93 -9.61 -0.04
N SER A 53 -8.69 -10.12 1.17
CA SER A 53 -9.14 -9.53 2.43
C SER A 53 -8.42 -8.24 2.82
N THR A 54 -7.23 -7.97 2.26
CA THR A 54 -6.45 -6.79 2.62
C THR A 54 -7.05 -5.54 1.97
N PRO A 55 -7.41 -4.50 2.74
CA PRO A 55 -7.96 -3.28 2.18
C PRO A 55 -6.91 -2.50 1.39
N THR A 56 -7.31 -1.98 0.22
CA THR A 56 -6.53 -1.09 -0.63
C THR A 56 -7.31 0.20 -0.84
N TYR A 57 -6.62 1.31 -1.13
CA TYR A 57 -7.30 2.58 -1.42
C TYR A 57 -8.16 2.47 -2.70
N PRO A 58 -9.37 3.06 -2.74
CA PRO A 58 -10.05 3.78 -1.65
C PRO A 58 -10.78 2.87 -0.65
N LEU A 59 -10.92 3.32 0.61
CA LEU A 59 -11.79 2.67 1.59
C LEU A 59 -13.25 3.08 1.37
N PRO A 60 -14.22 2.14 1.41
CA PRO A 60 -15.61 2.42 1.04
C PRO A 60 -16.33 3.44 1.94
N ASN A 61 -15.95 3.54 3.23
CA ASN A 61 -16.60 4.41 4.21
C ASN A 61 -15.63 5.41 4.86
N LYS A 62 -14.50 5.68 4.21
CA LYS A 62 -13.49 6.57 4.78
C LYS A 62 -12.72 7.32 3.70
N SER A 63 -12.97 8.63 3.61
CA SER A 63 -12.14 9.54 2.83
C SER A 63 -10.86 9.88 3.59
N CYS A 64 -9.79 10.03 2.83
CA CYS A 64 -8.70 10.93 3.17
C CYS A 64 -9.18 12.36 2.84
#